data_AF-A0A1M6K1V6-F1
#
_entry.id   AF-A0A1M6K1V6-F1
#
_cell.length_a   1.000
_cell.length_b   1.000
_cell.length_c   1.000
_cell.angle_alpha   90.00
_cell.angle_beta   90.00
_cell.angle_gamma   90.00
#
_symmetry.space_group_name_H-M   'P 1'
#
loop_
_entity.id
_entity.type
_entity.pdbx_description
1 polymer ?
#
loop_
_entity_poly.entity_id
_entity_poly.type
_entity_poly.pdbx_seq_one_letter_code
_entity_poly.pdbx_strand_id
1 'polypeptide(L)'
;MSYDRGKTITFPAGLPGLPAEMTAFELVAVAEESPFFFLQSLQDENIGFILVNPFAFFPNYEFDLREEDARALGIKVPEEAAVFCIVNASRGLAHATVNLLAPVVVNAATGTARQVVLVDERYSIRHPLFGPRPENRDPAGPKTKPTGEPCPPANSRSQSQPCSPKRPQLQQDSPPRHLSETGSGSPSGDAGTGEGAEPAGEGK
;
A
#
# COMPACT_ATOMS: atom_id res chain seq x y z
N MET A 1 10.90 -19.63 14.56
CA MET A 1 10.94 -18.60 15.61
C MET A 1 9.54 -18.48 16.18
N SER A 2 9.32 -18.89 17.43
CA SER A 2 8.04 -18.62 18.09
C SER A 2 8.04 -17.15 18.54
N TYR A 3 6.99 -16.40 18.19
CA TYR A 3 6.78 -15.05 18.70
C TYR A 3 5.94 -15.20 19.97
N ASP A 4 6.62 -15.31 21.11
CA ASP A 4 5.97 -15.23 22.40
C ASP A 4 5.40 -13.83 22.61
N ARG A 5 4.36 -13.72 23.43
CA ARG A 5 3.50 -12.54 23.61
C ARG A 5 4.24 -11.20 23.57
N GLY A 6 3.75 -10.30 22.71
CA GLY A 6 3.90 -8.85 22.85
C GLY A 6 5.33 -8.34 22.81
N LYS A 7 5.99 -8.42 21.65
CA LYS A 7 7.34 -7.86 21.51
C LYS A 7 7.26 -6.37 21.20
N THR A 8 7.84 -5.54 22.05
CA THR A 8 8.02 -4.12 21.74
C THR A 8 8.97 -3.96 20.56
N ILE A 9 8.53 -3.22 19.55
CA ILE A 9 9.35 -2.81 18.41
C ILE A 9 9.35 -1.28 18.31
N THR A 10 10.48 -0.73 17.88
CA THR A 10 10.69 0.71 17.79
C THR A 10 11.01 1.11 16.36
N PHE A 11 10.42 2.21 15.89
CA PHE A 11 10.68 2.82 14.59
C PHE A 11 11.36 4.17 14.79
N PRO A 12 12.71 4.24 14.89
CA PRO A 12 13.39 5.51 15.16
C PRO A 12 13.15 6.59 14.10
N ALA A 13 12.88 6.18 12.86
CA ALA A 13 12.55 7.08 11.75
C ALA A 13 11.03 7.34 11.62
N GLY A 14 10.22 6.81 12.54
CA GLY A 14 8.76 6.79 12.44
C GLY A 14 8.25 5.82 11.36
N LEU A 15 6.92 5.78 11.24
CA LEU A 15 6.22 5.08 10.16
C LEU A 15 5.62 6.11 9.17
N PRO A 16 5.87 6.00 7.86
CA PRO A 16 5.28 6.87 6.86
C PRO A 16 3.75 6.98 6.98
N GLY A 17 3.25 8.23 7.00
CA GLY A 17 1.81 8.51 7.14
C GLY A 17 1.31 8.62 8.58
N LEU A 18 2.17 8.40 9.58
CA LEU A 18 1.89 8.68 11.00
C LEU A 18 2.72 9.88 11.50
N PRO A 19 2.34 10.47 12.66
CA PRO A 19 3.16 11.48 13.33
C PRO A 19 4.57 10.97 13.64
N ALA A 20 5.58 11.84 13.54
CA ALA A 20 6.99 11.46 13.64
C ALA A 20 7.39 10.97 15.05
N GLU A 21 6.69 11.45 16.08
CA GLU A 21 6.86 11.05 17.47
C GLU A 21 6.32 9.64 17.75
N MET A 22 5.47 9.09 16.86
CA MET A 22 4.90 7.76 17.01
C MET A 22 5.89 6.69 16.55
N THR A 23 6.66 6.18 17.51
CA THR A 23 7.82 5.33 17.27
C THR A 23 7.77 4.02 18.03
N ALA A 24 6.90 3.86 19.03
CA ALA A 24 6.83 2.68 19.88
C ALA A 24 5.56 1.85 19.59
N PHE A 25 5.76 0.57 19.26
CA PHE A 25 4.68 -0.34 18.90
C PHE A 25 4.89 -1.70 19.58
N GLU A 26 3.81 -2.44 19.75
CA GLU A 26 3.81 -3.83 20.18
C GLU A 26 3.46 -4.73 19.00
N LEU A 27 4.29 -5.74 18.74
CA LEU A 27 4.04 -6.77 17.75
C LEU A 27 3.46 -8.01 18.44
N VAL A 28 2.24 -8.37 18.06
CA VAL A 28 1.48 -9.47 18.67
C VAL A 28 1.08 -10.47 17.59
N ALA A 29 1.50 -11.73 17.72
CA ALA A 29 1.02 -12.80 16.85
C ALA A 29 -0.45 -13.11 17.15
N VAL A 30 -1.25 -13.35 16.09
CA VAL A 30 -2.69 -13.64 16.26
C VAL A 30 -2.93 -14.99 16.93
N ALA A 31 -2.10 -15.98 16.60
CA ALA A 31 -2.09 -17.31 17.19
C ALA A 31 -0.70 -17.93 17.02
N GLU A 32 -0.44 -19.02 17.74
CA GLU A 32 0.77 -19.81 17.54
C GLU A 32 0.85 -20.27 16.07
N GLU A 33 2.02 -20.11 15.45
CA GLU A 33 2.28 -20.39 14.02
C GLU A 33 1.43 -19.60 13.00
N SER A 34 0.63 -18.63 13.43
CA SER A 34 -0.12 -17.77 12.51
C SER A 34 0.81 -16.91 11.67
N PRO A 35 0.56 -16.77 10.36
CA PRO A 35 1.30 -15.83 9.53
C PRO A 35 0.82 -14.38 9.73
N PHE A 36 -0.21 -14.15 10.55
CA PHE A 36 -0.78 -12.83 10.83
C PHE A 36 -0.33 -12.28 12.19
N PHE A 37 -0.08 -10.97 12.21
CA PHE A 37 0.34 -10.22 13.38
C PHE A 37 -0.43 -8.90 13.47
N PHE A 38 -0.61 -8.41 14.68
CA PHE A 38 -1.00 -7.04 14.95
C PHE A 38 0.22 -6.22 15.31
N LEU A 39 0.32 -5.04 14.72
CA LEU A 39 1.27 -4.01 15.12
C LEU A 39 0.48 -2.86 15.76
N GLN A 40 0.46 -2.83 17.09
CA GLN A 40 -0.34 -1.89 17.87
C GLN A 40 0.54 -0.75 18.37
N SER A 41 0.12 0.51 18.21
CA SER A 41 0.86 1.63 18.79
C SER A 41 0.75 1.61 20.32
N LEU A 42 1.87 1.85 20.99
CA LEU A 42 1.92 2.03 22.44
C LEU A 42 1.61 3.48 22.87
N GLN A 43 1.43 4.37 21.90
CA GLN A 43 1.23 5.81 22.13
C GLN A 43 -0.21 6.25 21.79
N ASP A 44 -0.91 5.51 20.91
CA ASP A 44 -2.32 5.71 20.59
C ASP A 44 -3.01 4.37 20.35
N GLU A 45 -3.94 4.01 21.23
CA GLU A 45 -4.67 2.74 21.17
C GLU A 45 -5.54 2.61 19.90
N ASN A 46 -5.89 3.71 19.24
CA ASN A 46 -6.68 3.70 18.01
C ASN A 46 -5.85 3.40 16.76
N ILE A 47 -4.51 3.39 16.89
CA ILE A 47 -3.60 3.16 15.77
C ILE A 47 -3.01 1.76 15.85
N GLY A 48 -3.39 0.93 14.88
CA GLY A 48 -2.84 -0.40 14.71
C GLY A 48 -2.88 -0.86 13.26
N PHE A 49 -2.00 -1.79 12.91
CA PHE A 49 -1.90 -2.39 11.59
C PHE A 49 -2.01 -3.90 11.65
N ILE A 50 -2.57 -4.49 10.59
CA ILE A 50 -2.47 -5.92 10.35
C ILE A 50 -1.21 -6.14 9.51
N LEU A 51 -0.35 -7.02 9.99
CA LEU A 51 0.85 -7.46 9.30
C LEU A 51 0.74 -8.93 8.93
N VAL A 52 1.49 -9.33 7.91
CA VAL A 52 1.73 -10.73 7.57
C VAL A 52 3.21 -11.03 7.43
N ASN A 53 3.60 -12.26 7.73
CA ASN A 53 4.84 -12.83 7.21
C ASN A 53 4.65 -13.06 5.69
N PRO A 54 5.35 -12.32 4.81
CA PRO A 54 5.11 -12.39 3.37
C PRO A 54 5.48 -13.77 2.79
N PHE A 55 6.48 -14.45 3.35
CA PHE A 55 6.98 -15.73 2.83
C PHE A 55 5.95 -16.87 2.98
N ALA A 56 4.97 -16.72 3.88
CA ALA A 56 3.88 -17.69 4.03
C ALA A 56 2.87 -17.64 2.87
N PHE A 57 2.74 -16.50 2.20
CA PHE A 57 1.80 -16.29 1.09
C PHE A 57 2.51 -16.22 -0.26
N PHE A 58 3.75 -15.74 -0.27
CA PHE A 58 4.57 -15.52 -1.45
C PHE A 58 5.93 -16.20 -1.23
N PRO A 59 6.05 -17.53 -1.45
CA PRO A 59 7.29 -18.27 -1.19
C PRO A 59 8.49 -17.79 -2.00
N ASN A 60 8.24 -17.15 -3.14
CA ASN A 60 9.26 -16.59 -4.03
C ASN A 60 9.50 -15.08 -3.76
N TYR A 61 8.92 -14.51 -2.71
CA TYR A 61 9.20 -13.13 -2.33
C TYR A 61 10.65 -13.02 -1.85
N GLU A 62 11.40 -12.14 -2.51
CA GLU A 62 12.78 -11.83 -2.21
C GLU A 62 13.03 -10.35 -2.52
N PHE A 63 13.96 -9.74 -1.78
CA PHE A 63 14.40 -8.38 -2.02
C PHE A 63 15.79 -8.17 -1.43
N ASP A 64 16.51 -7.18 -1.96
CA ASP A 64 17.80 -6.76 -1.43
C ASP A 64 17.61 -5.60 -0.44
N LEU A 65 18.11 -5.78 0.78
CA LEU A 65 18.17 -4.71 1.76
C LEU A 65 19.40 -3.84 1.49
N ARG A 66 19.18 -2.54 1.21
CA ARG A 66 20.27 -1.59 1.00
C ARG A 66 21.13 -1.49 2.25
N GLU A 67 22.43 -1.29 2.06
CA GLU A 67 23.40 -1.24 3.17
C GLU A 67 23.07 -0.12 4.19
N GLU A 68 22.52 1.00 3.73
CA GLU A 68 22.06 2.08 4.60
C GLU A 68 20.94 1.63 5.54
N ASP A 69 19.94 0.92 5.01
CA ASP A 69 18.82 0.42 5.81
C ASP A 69 19.29 -0.68 6.76
N ALA A 70 20.18 -1.58 6.31
CA ALA A 70 20.78 -2.60 7.15
C ALA A 70 21.58 -2.00 8.32
N ARG A 71 22.41 -0.97 8.06
CA ARG A 71 23.14 -0.24 9.10
C ARG A 71 22.21 0.46 10.09
N ALA A 72 21.16 1.12 9.60
CA ALA A 72 20.18 1.80 10.44
C ALA A 72 19.41 0.83 11.35
N LEU A 73 19.18 -0.39 10.89
CA LEU A 73 18.56 -1.48 11.66
C LEU A 73 19.56 -2.25 12.53
N GLY A 74 20.87 -2.02 12.37
CA GLY A 74 21.93 -2.77 13.05
C GLY A 74 21.98 -4.25 12.65
N ILE A 75 21.53 -4.59 11.44
CA ILE A 75 21.52 -5.96 10.91
C ILE A 75 22.87 -6.24 10.25
N LYS A 76 23.51 -7.33 10.65
CA LYS A 76 24.81 -7.78 10.10
C LYS A 76 24.68 -8.99 9.20
N VAL A 77 23.71 -9.85 9.47
CA VAL A 77 23.42 -11.06 8.70
C VAL A 77 21.90 -11.19 8.48
N PRO A 78 21.45 -11.77 7.35
CA PRO A 78 20.02 -11.85 7.02
C PRO A 78 19.16 -12.54 8.10
N GLU A 79 19.72 -13.48 8.85
CA GLU A 79 19.03 -14.26 9.88
C GLU A 79 18.61 -13.41 11.10
N GLU A 80 19.22 -12.22 11.27
CA GLU A 80 18.81 -11.25 12.28
C GLU A 80 17.56 -10.46 11.87
N ALA A 81 17.15 -10.54 10.60
CA ALA A 81 16.01 -9.80 10.07
C ALA A 81 14.72 -10.62 10.17
N ALA A 82 13.72 -10.05 10.83
CA ALA A 82 12.33 -10.46 10.69
C ALA A 82 11.63 -9.54 9.69
N VAL A 83 10.90 -10.11 8.73
CA VAL A 83 10.24 -9.36 7.66
C VAL A 83 8.73 -9.53 7.77
N PHE A 84 8.03 -8.40 7.69
CA PHE A 84 6.59 -8.34 7.66
C PHE A 84 6.12 -7.40 6.55
N CYS A 85 4.88 -7.55 6.10
CA CYS A 85 4.25 -6.60 5.18
C CYS A 85 2.88 -6.16 5.69
N ILE A 86 2.56 -4.88 5.50
CA ILE A 86 1.29 -4.29 5.94
C ILE A 86 0.16 -4.76 5.02
N VAL A 87 -0.92 -5.23 5.65
CA VAL A 87 -2.15 -5.63 4.99
C VAL A 87 -3.18 -4.50 5.04
N ASN A 88 -3.76 -4.19 3.88
CA ASN A 88 -4.95 -3.37 3.77
C ASN A 88 -6.18 -4.29 3.66
N ALA A 89 -6.97 -4.34 4.72
CA ALA A 89 -8.22 -5.10 4.81
C ALA A 89 -9.47 -4.20 4.80
N SER A 90 -9.38 -2.96 4.28
CA SER A 90 -10.48 -1.99 4.26
C SER A 90 -11.75 -2.48 3.55
N ARG A 91 -11.60 -3.45 2.63
CA ARG A 91 -12.69 -4.11 1.91
C ARG A 91 -13.03 -5.50 2.45
N GLY A 92 -12.62 -5.80 3.68
CA GLY A 92 -12.69 -7.12 4.29
C GLY A 92 -11.51 -8.02 3.90
N LEU A 93 -11.28 -9.06 4.69
CA LEU A 93 -10.10 -9.93 4.56
C LEU A 93 -10.07 -10.66 3.20
N ALA A 94 -11.22 -11.07 2.66
CA ALA A 94 -11.31 -11.76 1.36
C ALA A 94 -10.79 -10.93 0.17
N HIS A 95 -10.80 -9.60 0.29
CA HIS A 95 -10.28 -8.67 -0.72
C HIS A 95 -9.02 -7.94 -0.24
N ALA A 96 -8.37 -8.48 0.80
CA ALA A 96 -7.20 -7.85 1.38
C ALA A 96 -6.05 -7.80 0.37
N THR A 97 -5.33 -6.69 0.40
CA THR A 97 -4.08 -6.52 -0.35
C THR A 97 -2.94 -6.30 0.61
N VAL A 98 -1.74 -6.71 0.24
CA VAL A 98 -0.51 -6.50 0.98
C VAL A 98 0.43 -5.57 0.20
N ASN A 99 1.15 -4.71 0.91
CA ASN A 99 2.16 -3.85 0.31
C ASN A 99 3.53 -4.56 0.31
N LEU A 100 3.88 -5.16 -0.84
CA LEU A 100 5.15 -5.87 -1.02
C LEU A 100 6.32 -4.94 -1.38
N LEU A 101 6.05 -3.67 -1.69
CA LEU A 101 7.07 -2.65 -1.99
C LEU A 101 7.52 -1.88 -0.74
N ALA A 102 6.85 -2.06 0.40
CA ALA A 102 7.23 -1.38 1.62
C ALA A 102 7.20 -2.34 2.83
N PRO A 103 8.04 -3.40 2.85
CA PRO A 103 8.13 -4.30 3.99
C PRO A 103 8.57 -3.57 5.26
N VAL A 104 8.03 -4.03 6.38
CA VAL A 104 8.53 -3.71 7.72
C VAL A 104 9.62 -4.72 8.05
N VAL A 105 10.86 -4.24 8.13
CA VAL A 105 12.02 -5.04 8.51
C VAL A 105 12.36 -4.73 9.96
N VAL A 106 12.52 -5.76 10.76
CA VAL A 106 12.78 -5.68 12.20
C VAL A 106 14.05 -6.45 12.52
N ASN A 107 14.96 -5.84 13.26
CA ASN A 107 16.06 -6.56 13.88
C ASN A 107 15.50 -7.43 15.02
N ALA A 108 15.59 -8.75 14.87
CA ALA A 108 15.05 -9.71 15.81
C ALA A 108 15.73 -9.68 17.18
N ALA A 109 16.96 -9.17 17.30
CA ALA A 109 17.62 -9.03 18.60
C ALA A 109 17.20 -7.75 19.31
N THR A 110 17.17 -6.60 18.61
CA THR A 110 16.97 -5.29 19.24
C THR A 110 15.53 -4.79 19.23
N GLY A 111 14.69 -5.32 18.34
CA GLY A 111 13.33 -4.80 18.08
C GLY A 111 13.32 -3.50 17.27
N THR A 112 14.48 -3.02 16.79
CA THR A 112 14.54 -1.84 15.91
C THR A 112 13.95 -2.18 14.55
N ALA A 113 13.03 -1.36 14.08
CA ALA A 113 12.24 -1.58 12.89
C ALA A 113 12.30 -0.38 11.94
N ARG A 114 12.08 -0.66 10.66
CA ARG A 114 11.97 0.34 9.59
C ARG A 114 11.03 -0.18 8.52
N GLN A 115 10.19 0.71 8.00
CA GLN A 115 9.47 0.43 6.75
C GLN A 115 10.40 0.79 5.58
N VAL A 116 10.90 -0.23 4.89
CA VAL A 116 11.87 -0.09 3.81
C VAL A 116 11.13 0.05 2.49
N VAL A 117 11.36 1.12 1.75
CA VAL A 117 10.76 1.31 0.42
C VAL A 117 11.65 0.66 -0.64
N LEU A 118 11.09 -0.33 -1.33
CA LEU A 118 11.73 -1.06 -2.41
C LEU A 118 11.42 -0.43 -3.77
N VAL A 119 12.36 -0.55 -4.70
CA VAL A 119 12.18 -0.20 -6.11
C VAL A 119 12.33 -1.49 -6.92
N ASP A 120 11.21 -2.19 -7.12
CA ASP A 120 11.19 -3.48 -7.81
C ASP A 120 9.88 -3.64 -8.60
N GLU A 121 9.97 -3.81 -9.91
CA GLU A 121 8.80 -3.91 -10.79
C GLU A 121 8.01 -5.22 -10.62
N ARG A 122 8.59 -6.22 -9.95
CA ARG A 122 7.93 -7.51 -9.67
C ARG A 122 6.82 -7.38 -8.63
N TYR A 123 6.86 -6.33 -7.81
CA TYR A 123 5.95 -6.16 -6.68
C TYR A 123 5.06 -4.92 -6.81
N SER A 124 4.00 -4.88 -6.01
CA SER A 124 3.03 -3.78 -6.00
C SER A 124 2.68 -3.35 -4.58
N ILE A 125 2.27 -2.09 -4.44
CA ILE A 125 1.72 -1.51 -3.20
C ILE A 125 0.40 -2.20 -2.81
N ARG A 126 -0.35 -2.71 -3.78
CA ARG A 126 -1.65 -3.39 -3.57
C ARG A 126 -1.63 -4.77 -4.20
N HIS A 127 -0.76 -5.65 -3.72
CA HIS A 127 -0.73 -7.04 -4.17
C HIS A 127 -1.87 -7.82 -3.52
N PRO A 128 -2.73 -8.57 -4.25
CA PRO A 128 -3.74 -9.41 -3.63
C PRO A 128 -3.12 -10.41 -2.65
N LEU A 129 -3.66 -10.48 -1.42
CA LEU A 129 -3.16 -11.40 -0.39
C LEU A 129 -3.63 -12.84 -0.65
N PHE A 130 -4.86 -12.96 -1.14
CA PHE A 130 -5.43 -14.22 -1.60
C PHE A 130 -5.51 -14.18 -3.13
N GLY A 131 -5.19 -15.30 -3.79
CA GLY A 131 -5.37 -15.44 -5.23
C GLY A 131 -6.84 -15.21 -5.64
N PRO A 132 -7.13 -15.05 -6.94
CA PRO A 132 -8.51 -14.98 -7.40
C PRO A 132 -9.24 -16.20 -6.86
N ARG A 133 -10.26 -15.97 -6.03
CA ARG A 133 -11.15 -17.02 -5.58
C ARG A 133 -11.68 -17.68 -6.86
N PRO A 134 -11.63 -19.02 -7.00
CA PRO A 134 -12.35 -19.66 -8.09
C PRO A 134 -13.80 -19.17 -7.96
N GLU A 135 -14.27 -18.46 -8.98
CA GLU A 135 -15.66 -18.05 -9.11
C GLU A 135 -16.50 -19.28 -8.80
N ASN A 136 -17.46 -19.15 -7.87
CA ASN A 136 -18.35 -20.23 -7.47
C ASN A 136 -18.76 -21.01 -8.71
N ARG A 137 -18.33 -22.28 -8.84
CA ARG A 137 -19.10 -23.23 -9.62
C ARG A 137 -20.39 -23.39 -8.84
N ASP A 138 -21.40 -22.59 -9.16
CA ASP A 138 -22.77 -22.90 -8.79
C ASP A 138 -23.00 -24.37 -9.16
N PRO A 139 -23.38 -25.24 -8.20
CA PRO A 139 -23.85 -26.58 -8.53
C PRO A 139 -25.29 -26.47 -9.04
N ALA A 140 -25.48 -25.72 -10.12
CA ALA A 140 -26.71 -25.65 -10.89
C ALA A 140 -26.35 -25.91 -12.35
N GLY A 141 -25.85 -27.12 -12.62
CA GLY A 141 -25.83 -27.63 -13.98
C GLY A 141 -27.25 -27.60 -14.54
N PRO A 142 -27.48 -27.04 -15.74
CA PRO A 142 -28.80 -27.10 -16.35
C PRO A 142 -29.13 -28.58 -16.65
N LYS A 143 -30.15 -29.10 -15.96
CA LYS A 143 -30.82 -30.34 -16.35
C LYS A 143 -31.61 -30.09 -17.62
N THR A 144 -31.11 -30.52 -18.76
CA THR A 144 -31.95 -30.83 -19.93
C THR A 144 -31.32 -31.94 -20.76
N LYS A 145 -31.91 -33.15 -20.70
CA LYS A 145 -31.98 -34.05 -21.86
C LYS A 145 -33.00 -33.46 -22.84
N PRO A 146 -32.83 -33.64 -24.15
CA PRO A 146 -33.68 -34.65 -24.79
C PRO A 146 -32.96 -35.51 -25.86
N THR A 147 -33.42 -36.75 -25.91
CA THR A 147 -33.24 -37.74 -26.98
C THR A 147 -34.14 -37.38 -28.18
N GLY A 148 -33.67 -37.56 -29.42
CA GLY A 148 -34.55 -37.65 -30.61
C GLY A 148 -33.89 -37.16 -31.91
N GLU A 149 -33.73 -38.09 -32.86
CA GLU A 149 -33.08 -38.00 -34.19
C GLU A 149 -33.98 -37.33 -35.29
N PRO A 150 -33.60 -37.22 -36.60
CA PRO A 150 -33.54 -35.94 -37.33
C PRO A 150 -34.39 -35.83 -38.64
N CYS A 151 -34.10 -34.78 -39.45
CA CYS A 151 -34.42 -34.45 -40.88
C CYS A 151 -35.64 -33.54 -41.20
N PRO A 152 -35.71 -32.85 -42.38
CA PRO A 152 -34.70 -32.50 -43.44
C PRO A 152 -34.71 -30.99 -43.86
N PRO A 153 -33.96 -30.51 -44.89
CA PRO A 153 -33.75 -29.09 -45.18
C PRO A 153 -34.69 -28.49 -46.26
N ALA A 154 -34.86 -27.17 -46.25
CA ALA A 154 -35.51 -26.42 -47.34
C ALA A 154 -34.75 -25.13 -47.69
N ASN A 155 -34.46 -25.01 -48.99
CA ASN A 155 -33.93 -23.85 -49.71
C ASN A 155 -34.86 -22.62 -49.63
N SER A 156 -34.31 -21.40 -49.64
CA SER A 156 -34.35 -20.49 -50.80
C SER A 156 -34.02 -19.02 -50.45
N ARG A 157 -32.91 -18.53 -51.02
CA ARG A 157 -32.61 -17.21 -51.61
C ARG A 157 -33.45 -15.98 -51.21
N SER A 158 -32.77 -14.91 -50.78
CA SER A 158 -32.61 -13.61 -51.49
C SER A 158 -31.77 -12.66 -50.61
N GLN A 159 -30.52 -12.31 -50.97
CA GLN A 159 -30.09 -10.99 -51.52
C GLN A 159 -30.87 -9.79 -50.92
N SER A 160 -30.26 -8.75 -50.32
CA SER A 160 -29.17 -7.91 -50.85
C SER A 160 -28.59 -6.94 -49.78
N GLN A 161 -27.29 -6.62 -49.92
CA GLN A 161 -26.48 -5.56 -49.25
C GLN A 161 -26.93 -4.11 -49.64
N PRO A 162 -26.18 -3.02 -49.33
CA PRO A 162 -25.50 -2.55 -48.09
C PRO A 162 -25.83 -1.06 -47.81
N CYS A 163 -25.40 -0.48 -46.67
CA CYS A 163 -25.02 0.95 -46.61
C CYS A 163 -24.27 1.32 -45.32
N SER A 164 -23.02 1.74 -45.46
CA SER A 164 -22.33 2.70 -44.57
C SER A 164 -22.21 4.03 -45.34
N PRO A 165 -21.59 5.14 -44.84
CA PRO A 165 -21.18 5.54 -43.49
C PRO A 165 -21.72 6.96 -43.14
N LYS A 166 -21.42 7.51 -41.94
CA LYS A 166 -21.09 8.95 -41.72
C LYS A 166 -20.74 9.26 -40.26
N ARG A 167 -19.46 9.56 -40.03
CA ARG A 167 -18.95 10.62 -39.11
C ARG A 167 -18.58 11.83 -40.01
N PRO A 168 -18.20 13.02 -39.53
CA PRO A 168 -18.21 13.61 -38.18
C PRO A 168 -18.85 15.02 -38.16
N GLN A 169 -18.89 15.71 -37.02
CA GLN A 169 -18.51 17.13 -36.97
C GLN A 169 -18.22 17.58 -35.54
N LEU A 170 -17.17 18.39 -35.45
CA LEU A 170 -16.58 19.08 -34.34
C LEU A 170 -17.23 20.46 -34.26
N GLN A 171 -17.57 20.98 -33.09
CA GLN A 171 -17.86 22.41 -32.94
C GLN A 171 -17.08 22.96 -31.75
N GLN A 172 -16.02 23.70 -32.11
CA GLN A 172 -15.40 24.73 -31.30
C GLN A 172 -16.30 25.96 -31.34
N ASP A 173 -16.46 26.63 -30.21
CA ASP A 173 -16.53 28.09 -30.22
C ASP A 173 -15.92 28.62 -28.91
N SER A 174 -15.04 29.60 -29.07
CA SER A 174 -14.29 30.27 -27.99
C SER A 174 -14.86 31.71 -27.80
N PRO A 175 -14.33 32.58 -26.91
CA PRO A 175 -15.11 33.49 -26.06
C PRO A 175 -15.18 34.94 -26.63
N PRO A 176 -15.69 35.94 -25.89
CA PRO A 176 -14.73 36.83 -25.20
C PRO A 176 -15.20 37.59 -23.92
N ARG A 177 -14.18 38.00 -23.13
CA ARG A 177 -13.87 39.28 -22.43
C ARG A 177 -15.02 40.25 -22.03
N HIS A 178 -14.98 40.95 -20.89
CA HIS A 178 -14.03 42.04 -20.59
C HIS A 178 -14.16 42.59 -19.14
N LEU A 179 -13.01 43.04 -18.60
CA LEU A 179 -12.66 44.20 -17.72
C LEU A 179 -13.71 44.79 -16.73
N SER A 180 -13.37 45.27 -15.53
CA SER A 180 -12.30 46.24 -15.17
C SER A 180 -12.10 46.29 -13.63
N GLU A 181 -10.85 46.33 -13.14
CA GLU A 181 -10.16 47.43 -12.41
C GLU A 181 -10.90 48.01 -11.16
N THR A 182 -10.31 48.13 -9.97
CA THR A 182 -9.24 49.09 -9.58
C THR A 182 -8.96 49.00 -8.06
N GLY A 183 -7.77 49.45 -7.61
CA GLY A 183 -7.53 50.01 -6.26
C GLY A 183 -6.51 49.26 -5.41
N SER A 184 -5.19 49.48 -5.49
CA SER A 184 -4.36 50.57 -4.93
C SER A 184 -4.31 50.65 -3.40
N GLY A 185 -3.12 50.44 -2.81
CA GLY A 185 -2.83 50.88 -1.42
C GLY A 185 -1.70 50.12 -0.71
N SER A 186 -0.45 50.51 -0.95
CA SER A 186 0.69 50.40 0.00
C SER A 186 0.80 51.76 0.76
N PRO A 187 1.56 51.97 1.87
CA PRO A 187 2.90 51.40 2.13
C PRO A 187 3.39 51.23 3.62
N SER A 188 4.59 50.62 3.74
CA SER A 188 5.76 50.93 4.61
C SER A 188 5.71 51.07 6.15
N GLY A 189 6.75 50.49 6.79
CA GLY A 189 7.31 50.82 8.12
C GLY A 189 7.45 49.58 9.02
N ASP A 190 8.49 49.31 9.81
CA ASP A 190 9.76 49.99 10.12
C ASP A 190 10.67 48.96 10.86
N ALA A 191 11.93 49.35 11.10
CA ALA A 191 13.05 48.54 11.56
C ALA A 191 13.06 48.26 13.08
N GLY A 192 13.90 47.31 13.51
CA GLY A 192 14.18 47.05 14.93
C GLY A 192 15.36 46.12 15.16
N THR A 193 16.56 46.70 15.12
CA THR A 193 17.85 46.15 15.56
C THR A 193 17.88 45.94 17.08
N GLY A 194 18.53 44.87 17.57
CA GLY A 194 18.77 44.65 19.01
C GLY A 194 19.88 43.65 19.26
N GLU A 195 21.08 44.19 19.43
CA GLU A 195 22.37 43.58 19.77
C GLU A 195 22.42 43.11 21.24
N GLY A 196 23.24 42.09 21.55
CA GLY A 196 23.50 41.67 22.94
C GLY A 196 24.38 40.43 23.04
N ALA A 197 25.68 40.64 23.21
CA ALA A 197 26.74 39.64 23.25
C ALA A 197 27.17 39.25 24.69
N GLU A 198 27.70 38.01 24.83
CA GLU A 198 28.77 37.53 25.75
C GLU A 198 28.54 37.42 27.29
N PRO A 199 29.41 36.70 28.07
CA PRO A 199 29.98 35.35 27.86
C PRO A 199 30.13 34.48 29.15
N ALA A 200 30.77 33.31 28.99
CA ALA A 200 31.65 32.59 29.93
C ALA A 200 31.07 31.77 31.11
N GLY A 201 31.51 30.51 31.18
CA GLY A 201 31.29 29.58 32.28
C GLY A 201 32.13 28.31 32.13
N GLU A 202 33.44 28.47 32.28
CA GLU A 202 34.43 27.40 32.39
C GLU A 202 34.31 26.73 33.77
N GLY A 203 34.32 25.40 33.84
CA GLY A 203 34.12 24.68 35.09
C GLY A 203 34.54 23.22 35.04
N LYS A 204 35.86 23.01 35.07
CA LYS A 204 36.66 21.84 35.51
C LYS A 204 36.13 20.42 35.27
#